data_AF-A0A144A4V6-F1
#
_entry.id   AF-A0A144A4V6-F1
#
_cell.length_a   1.000
_cell.length_b   1.000
_cell.length_c   1.000
_cell.angle_alpha   90.00
_cell.angle_beta   90.00
_cell.angle_gamma   90.00
#
_symmetry.space_group_name_H-M   'P 1'
#
loop_
_entity.id
_entity.type
_entity.pdbx_description
1 polymer ?
#
loop_
_entity_poly.entity_id
_entity_poly.type
_entity_poly.pdbx_seq_one_letter_code
_entity_poly.pdbx_strand_id
1 'polypeptide(L)'
;MKIESIILAVLVIFSAPSWSAFQEREYNTWYIKNAILYDMTQTSEGFPVMVSVSQPGRKSANLLVSYITEGRCGENNQSLNVNGKVLPAKYNCVQIGQNRVEHFSVVDAESVNGIVTHLKSDFTILLQNDIKIWAANIKTPKYGLTPRF
;
A
#
# COMPACT_ATOMS: atom_id res chain seq x y z
N MET A 1 -28.36 52.51 11.05
CA MET A 1 -28.47 51.03 10.95
C MET A 1 -28.69 50.67 9.49
N LYS A 2 -27.96 49.78 8.82
CA LYS A 2 -26.74 49.03 9.14
C LYS A 2 -26.38 48.23 7.86
N ILE A 3 -26.04 48.92 6.76
CA ILE A 3 -25.67 48.25 5.49
C ILE A 3 -24.40 47.39 5.70
N GLU A 4 -23.48 47.90 6.52
CA GLU A 4 -22.29 47.18 7.00
C GLU A 4 -22.64 45.84 7.68
N SER A 5 -23.77 45.76 8.39
CA SER A 5 -24.18 44.52 9.05
C SER A 5 -24.81 43.50 8.10
N ILE A 6 -25.29 43.92 6.93
CA ILE A 6 -25.82 43.00 5.92
C ILE A 6 -24.65 42.31 5.19
N ILE A 7 -23.57 43.05 4.90
CA ILE A 7 -22.39 42.50 4.24
C ILE A 7 -21.67 41.47 5.14
N LEU A 8 -21.58 41.74 6.45
CA LEU A 8 -21.01 40.77 7.39
C LEU A 8 -21.83 39.48 7.50
N ALA A 9 -23.16 39.56 7.41
CA ALA A 9 -24.03 38.39 7.52
C ALA A 9 -23.92 37.46 6.30
N VAL A 10 -23.65 38.00 5.11
CA VAL A 10 -23.49 37.20 3.88
C VAL A 10 -22.16 36.44 3.84
N LEU A 11 -21.09 37.00 4.40
CA LEU A 11 -19.76 36.36 4.44
C LEU A 11 -19.69 35.11 5.33
N VAL A 12 -20.54 35.01 6.36
CA VAL A 12 -20.61 33.81 7.23
C VAL A 12 -21.22 32.61 6.49
N ILE A 13 -22.09 32.85 5.51
CA ILE A 13 -22.79 31.78 4.76
C ILE A 13 -21.86 31.10 3.74
N PHE A 14 -20.80 31.78 3.29
CA PHE A 14 -19.79 31.19 2.40
C PHE A 14 -18.65 30.47 3.12
N SER A 15 -18.63 30.49 4.46
CA SER A 15 -17.76 29.62 5.25
C SER A 15 -18.35 28.21 5.37
N ALA A 16 -18.66 27.58 4.23
CA ALA A 16 -18.80 26.14 4.23
C ALA A 16 -17.45 25.57 4.70
N PRO A 17 -17.40 24.79 5.78
CA PRO A 17 -16.19 24.05 6.08
C PRO A 17 -15.94 23.19 4.84
N SER A 18 -14.87 23.48 4.11
CA SER A 18 -14.33 22.52 3.17
C SER A 18 -13.96 21.33 4.03
N TRP A 19 -14.83 20.31 4.06
CA TRP A 19 -14.46 19.00 4.52
C TRP A 19 -13.40 18.58 3.52
N SER A 20 -12.15 18.88 3.85
CA SER A 20 -11.01 18.14 3.33
C SER A 20 -11.44 16.70 3.46
N ALA A 21 -11.74 16.05 2.33
CA ALA A 21 -11.97 14.62 2.32
C ALA A 21 -10.66 14.03 2.83
N PHE A 22 -10.60 13.81 4.15
CA PHE A 22 -9.60 13.00 4.77
C PHE A 22 -9.87 11.65 4.15
N GLN A 23 -9.14 11.35 3.08
CA GLN A 23 -9.20 10.06 2.43
C GLN A 23 -8.59 9.13 3.47
N GLU A 24 -9.43 8.60 4.37
CA GLU A 24 -9.01 7.69 5.42
C GLU A 24 -8.17 6.61 4.75
N ARG A 25 -6.98 6.35 5.31
CA ARG A 25 -6.13 5.27 4.82
C ARG A 25 -6.86 3.97 5.11
N GLU A 26 -7.55 3.47 4.10
CA GLU A 26 -8.21 2.17 4.15
C GLU A 26 -7.13 1.09 4.00
N TYR A 27 -6.75 0.49 5.13
CA TYR A 27 -5.82 -0.63 5.18
C TYR A 27 -6.56 -1.96 4.98
N ASN A 28 -5.84 -2.96 4.48
CA ASN A 28 -6.32 -4.32 4.27
C ASN A 28 -7.54 -4.36 3.34
N THR A 29 -7.51 -3.52 2.32
CA THR A 29 -8.53 -3.46 1.27
C THR A 29 -7.82 -3.48 -0.08
N TRP A 30 -8.09 -4.54 -0.83
CA TRP A 30 -7.58 -4.73 -2.16
C TRP A 30 -8.35 -3.88 -3.18
N TYR A 31 -7.59 -3.19 -4.02
CA TYR A 31 -8.05 -2.44 -5.19
C TYR A 31 -7.50 -3.05 -6.47
N ILE A 32 -8.23 -2.92 -7.58
CA ILE A 32 -7.77 -3.33 -8.90
C ILE A 32 -7.97 -2.22 -9.93
N LYS A 33 -6.94 -1.95 -10.73
CA LYS A 33 -7.00 -1.06 -11.90
C LYS A 33 -5.95 -1.45 -12.93
N ASN A 34 -6.33 -1.46 -14.20
CA ASN A 34 -5.42 -1.77 -15.32
C ASN A 34 -4.64 -3.08 -15.13
N ALA A 35 -5.33 -4.12 -14.64
CA ALA A 35 -4.75 -5.43 -14.32
C ALA A 35 -3.66 -5.42 -13.23
N ILE A 36 -3.59 -4.37 -12.41
CA ILE A 36 -2.73 -4.32 -11.24
C ILE A 36 -3.60 -4.30 -10.00
N LEU A 37 -3.27 -5.18 -9.08
CA LEU A 37 -3.93 -5.40 -7.80
C LEU A 37 -3.07 -4.72 -6.72
N TYR A 38 -3.67 -3.90 -5.86
CA TYR A 38 -2.95 -3.11 -4.86
C TYR A 38 -3.62 -3.24 -3.49
N ASP A 39 -2.83 -3.21 -2.43
CA ASP A 39 -3.30 -3.12 -1.05
C ASP A 39 -2.32 -2.29 -0.23
N MET A 40 -2.82 -1.74 0.87
CA MET A 40 -2.01 -1.15 1.91
C MET A 40 -2.21 -1.90 3.21
N THR A 41 -1.13 -2.29 3.86
CA THR A 41 -1.13 -2.84 5.22
C THR A 41 -0.15 -2.04 6.07
N GLN A 42 0.22 -2.56 7.23
CA GLN A 42 1.14 -1.93 8.17
C GLN A 42 2.22 -2.90 8.64
N THR A 43 3.37 -2.35 9.02
CA THR A 43 4.35 -3.05 9.85
C THR A 43 3.81 -3.24 11.27
N SER A 44 4.48 -4.08 12.06
CA SER A 44 4.20 -4.22 13.50
C SER A 44 4.33 -2.90 14.28
N GLU A 45 5.16 -1.98 13.79
CA GLU A 45 5.38 -0.63 14.33
C GLU A 45 4.35 0.40 13.83
N GLY A 46 3.42 0.01 12.94
CA GLY A 46 2.37 0.87 12.41
C GLY A 46 2.77 1.70 11.18
N PHE A 47 3.96 1.46 10.61
CA PHE A 47 4.36 2.13 9.36
C PHE A 47 3.60 1.55 8.17
N PRO A 48 3.20 2.39 7.19
CA PRO A 48 2.47 1.91 6.03
C PRO A 48 3.33 1.01 5.14
N VAL A 49 2.72 -0.05 4.63
CA VAL A 49 3.28 -0.97 3.65
C VAL A 49 2.38 -0.93 2.42
N MET A 50 2.95 -0.70 1.26
CA MET A 50 2.26 -0.83 -0.02
C MET A 50 2.64 -2.14 -0.68
N VAL A 51 1.62 -2.88 -1.14
CA VAL A 51 1.77 -4.12 -1.88
C VAL A 51 1.07 -3.95 -3.21
N SER A 52 1.74 -4.34 -4.30
CA SER A 52 1.11 -4.37 -5.61
C SER A 52 1.51 -5.61 -6.39
N VAL A 53 0.53 -6.25 -7.03
CA VAL A 53 0.72 -7.38 -7.93
C VAL A 53 0.23 -7.00 -9.31
N SER A 54 1.15 -6.92 -10.26
CA SER A 54 0.80 -6.70 -11.67
C SER A 54 0.41 -8.04 -12.30
N GLN A 55 -0.65 -8.02 -13.11
CA GLN A 55 -1.13 -9.13 -13.93
C GLN A 55 -1.26 -10.48 -13.18
N PRO A 56 -1.97 -10.52 -12.03
CA PRO A 56 -2.14 -11.74 -11.26
C PRO A 56 -2.77 -12.87 -12.12
N GLY A 57 -2.23 -14.08 -11.99
CA GLY A 57 -2.63 -15.26 -12.77
C GLY A 57 -1.98 -15.35 -14.16
N ARG A 58 -1.06 -14.45 -14.52
CA ARG A 58 -0.35 -14.46 -15.81
C ARG A 58 1.12 -14.84 -15.64
N LYS A 59 1.76 -15.26 -16.73
CA LYS A 59 3.21 -15.57 -16.77
C LYS A 59 4.10 -14.33 -16.59
N SER A 60 3.53 -13.15 -16.75
CA SER A 60 4.17 -11.85 -16.55
C SER A 60 3.88 -11.24 -15.18
N ALA A 61 3.30 -12.02 -14.26
CA ALA A 61 2.99 -11.55 -12.92
C ALA A 61 4.24 -11.10 -12.18
N ASN A 62 4.16 -9.96 -11.52
CA ASN A 62 5.23 -9.42 -10.69
C ASN A 62 4.64 -8.80 -9.43
N LEU A 63 5.44 -8.77 -8.37
CA LEU A 63 5.10 -8.23 -7.07
C LEU A 63 6.05 -7.07 -6.76
N LEU A 64 5.50 -5.99 -6.21
CA LEU A 64 6.24 -4.90 -5.59
C LEU A 64 5.73 -4.75 -4.16
N VAL A 65 6.66 -4.75 -3.21
CA VAL A 65 6.40 -4.44 -1.81
C VAL A 65 7.25 -3.23 -1.46
N SER A 66 6.65 -2.22 -0.83
CA SER A 66 7.35 -1.00 -0.40
C SER A 66 6.94 -0.62 1.00
N TYR A 67 7.90 -0.42 1.91
CA TYR A 67 7.61 -0.03 3.28
C TYR A 67 8.74 0.81 3.90
N ILE A 68 8.40 1.52 4.97
CA ILE A 68 9.34 2.36 5.71
C ILE A 68 9.96 1.52 6.84
N THR A 69 11.27 1.65 7.02
CA THR A 69 11.99 1.15 8.19
C THR A 69 12.86 2.24 8.78
N GLU A 70 13.18 2.12 10.06
CA GLU A 70 14.18 2.98 10.68
C GLU A 70 15.59 2.71 10.13
N GLY A 71 16.43 3.75 10.16
CA GLY A 71 17.85 3.64 9.83
C GLY A 71 18.23 4.11 8.42
N ARG A 72 19.48 3.82 8.06
CA ARG A 72 20.08 4.26 6.79
C ARG A 72 20.07 3.16 5.74
N CYS A 73 19.96 3.53 4.47
CA CYS A 73 20.18 2.58 3.38
C CYS A 73 21.56 1.93 3.47
N GLY A 74 21.59 0.61 3.43
CA GLY A 74 22.81 -0.21 3.40
C GLY A 74 23.04 -0.84 2.02
N GLU A 75 23.77 -1.96 1.97
CA GLU A 75 24.07 -2.66 0.71
C GLU A 75 22.83 -3.26 0.03
N ASN A 76 22.91 -3.37 -1.31
CA ASN A 76 21.76 -3.53 -2.21
C ASN A 76 21.27 -4.98 -2.47
N ASN A 77 21.68 -5.96 -1.67
CA ASN A 77 21.35 -7.38 -1.92
C ASN A 77 20.46 -7.98 -0.84
N GLN A 78 19.26 -7.41 -0.66
CA GLN A 78 18.24 -8.01 0.19
C GLN A 78 17.24 -8.83 -0.64
N SER A 79 17.00 -10.07 -0.20
CA SER A 79 15.90 -10.90 -0.69
C SER A 79 14.60 -10.57 0.06
N LEU A 80 13.46 -11.02 -0.46
CA LEU A 80 12.17 -10.88 0.21
C LEU A 80 11.78 -12.21 0.86
N ASN A 81 11.62 -12.25 2.17
CA ASN A 81 11.06 -13.42 2.85
C ASN A 81 9.52 -13.37 2.83
N VAL A 82 8.90 -14.46 2.36
CA VAL A 82 7.45 -14.64 2.29
C VAL A 82 7.10 -16.00 2.88
N ASN A 83 6.34 -16.01 3.98
CA ASN A 83 5.96 -17.22 4.74
C ASN A 83 7.16 -18.11 5.10
N GLY A 84 8.30 -17.51 5.44
CA GLY A 84 9.54 -18.24 5.74
C GLY A 84 10.33 -18.67 4.50
N LYS A 85 9.79 -18.54 3.29
CA LYS A 85 10.48 -18.83 2.02
C LYS A 85 11.18 -17.57 1.51
N VAL A 86 12.46 -17.68 1.23
CA VAL A 86 13.24 -16.60 0.63
C VAL A 86 12.97 -16.53 -0.87
N LEU A 87 12.44 -15.40 -1.35
CA LEU A 87 12.22 -15.13 -2.76
C LEU A 87 13.32 -14.19 -3.30
N PRO A 88 13.87 -14.46 -4.49
CA PRO A 88 14.77 -13.54 -5.17
C PRO A 88 14.00 -12.27 -5.54
N ALA A 89 14.49 -11.13 -5.06
CA ALA A 89 13.89 -9.82 -5.29
C ALA A 89 14.97 -8.83 -5.72
N LYS A 90 14.62 -7.92 -6.63
CA LYS A 90 15.40 -6.70 -6.85
C LYS A 90 15.08 -5.74 -5.72
N TYR A 91 16.10 -5.40 -4.95
CA TYR A 91 16.00 -4.45 -3.84
C TYR A 91 16.43 -3.05 -4.28
N ASN A 92 15.71 -2.04 -3.80
CA ASN A 92 16.09 -0.64 -3.91
C ASN A 92 15.75 0.09 -2.61
N CYS A 93 16.63 0.97 -2.17
CA CYS A 93 16.46 1.72 -0.93
C CYS A 93 16.53 3.22 -1.19
N VAL A 94 15.60 3.98 -0.61
CA VAL A 94 15.58 5.45 -0.69
C VAL A 94 15.61 6.03 0.72
N GLN A 95 16.58 6.91 0.99
CA GLN A 95 16.70 7.57 2.29
C GLN A 95 15.63 8.66 2.46
N ILE A 96 14.93 8.68 3.59
CA ILE A 96 13.97 9.72 3.97
C ILE A 96 14.23 10.16 5.42
N GLY A 97 15.01 11.23 5.59
CA GLY A 97 15.41 11.70 6.92
C GLY A 97 16.20 10.62 7.68
N GLN A 98 15.72 10.26 8.87
CA GLN A 98 16.31 9.18 9.70
C GLN A 98 15.81 7.78 9.34
N ASN A 99 14.81 7.70 8.46
CA ASN A 99 14.22 6.45 8.00
C ASN A 99 14.64 6.15 6.56
N ARG A 100 14.30 4.97 6.09
CA ARG A 100 14.47 4.56 4.70
C ARG A 100 13.21 3.89 4.18
N VAL A 101 12.97 4.02 2.88
CA VAL A 101 11.95 3.26 2.17
C VAL A 101 12.64 2.11 1.46
N GLU A 102 12.22 0.90 1.78
CA GLU A 102 12.69 -0.32 1.16
C GLU A 102 11.70 -0.75 0.08
N HIS A 103 12.20 -1.03 -1.12
CA HIS A 103 11.41 -1.50 -2.26
C HIS A 103 11.93 -2.87 -2.68
N PHE A 104 11.03 -3.85 -2.73
CA PHE A 104 11.32 -5.21 -3.19
C PHE A 104 10.48 -5.53 -4.41
N SER A 105 11.12 -5.85 -5.53
CA SER A 105 10.46 -6.28 -6.76
C SER A 105 10.76 -7.74 -7.06
N VAL A 106 9.74 -8.58 -7.05
CA VAL A 106 9.81 -10.01 -7.39
C VAL A 106 9.20 -10.22 -8.77
N VAL A 107 9.98 -10.77 -9.68
CA VAL A 107 9.59 -11.03 -11.08
C VAL A 107 9.34 -12.52 -11.38
N ASP A 108 9.53 -13.39 -10.38
CA ASP A 108 9.19 -14.82 -10.50
C ASP A 108 7.68 -15.01 -10.46
N ALA A 109 7.07 -15.10 -11.64
CA ALA A 109 5.63 -15.19 -11.80
C ALA A 109 5.02 -16.42 -11.12
N GLU A 110 5.75 -17.54 -10.99
CA GLU A 110 5.23 -18.73 -10.32
C GLU A 110 5.03 -18.47 -8.82
N SER A 111 6.06 -17.96 -8.14
CA SER A 111 5.95 -17.58 -6.72
C SER A 111 4.90 -16.49 -6.50
N VAL A 112 4.86 -15.46 -7.37
CA VAL A 112 3.88 -14.37 -7.27
C VAL A 112 2.44 -14.91 -7.41
N ASN A 113 2.19 -15.76 -8.39
CA ASN A 113 0.87 -16.36 -8.58
C ASN A 113 0.51 -17.31 -7.43
N GLY A 114 1.49 -18.01 -6.85
CA GLY A 114 1.33 -18.78 -5.62
C GLY A 114 0.85 -17.92 -4.45
N ILE A 115 1.48 -16.76 -4.24
CA ILE A 115 1.08 -15.78 -3.21
C ILE A 115 -0.38 -15.34 -3.42
N VAL A 116 -0.74 -14.94 -4.64
CA VAL A 116 -2.11 -14.50 -4.95
C VAL A 116 -3.12 -15.62 -4.73
N THR A 117 -2.78 -16.86 -5.09
CA THR A 117 -3.65 -18.03 -4.90
C THR A 117 -3.87 -18.31 -3.41
N HIS A 118 -2.81 -18.19 -2.60
CA HIS A 118 -2.88 -18.36 -1.16
C HIS A 118 -3.78 -17.29 -0.50
N LEU A 119 -3.61 -16.02 -0.89
CA LEU A 119 -4.47 -14.92 -0.44
C LEU A 119 -5.93 -15.14 -0.87
N LYS A 120 -6.17 -15.57 -2.12
CA LYS A 120 -7.51 -15.93 -2.60
C LYS A 120 -8.11 -17.16 -1.90
N SER A 121 -7.33 -17.89 -1.12
CA SER A 121 -7.79 -19.01 -0.29
C SER A 121 -8.03 -18.59 1.17
N ASP A 122 -8.17 -17.28 1.42
CA ASP A 122 -8.42 -16.65 2.73
C ASP A 122 -7.27 -16.76 3.74
N PHE A 123 -6.06 -17.12 3.29
CA PHE A 123 -4.88 -17.14 4.15
C PHE A 123 -4.14 -15.80 4.14
N THR A 124 -3.65 -15.41 5.30
CA THR A 124 -2.75 -14.27 5.48
C THR A 124 -1.33 -14.65 5.05
N ILE A 125 -0.68 -13.76 4.29
CA ILE A 125 0.74 -13.87 3.97
C ILE A 125 1.54 -13.09 5.00
N LEU A 126 2.58 -13.71 5.54
CA LEU A 126 3.56 -13.08 6.42
C LEU A 126 4.81 -12.75 5.62
N LEU A 127 5.11 -11.47 5.47
CA LEU A 127 6.40 -11.04 4.94
C LEU A 127 7.41 -10.89 6.09
N GLN A 128 8.66 -10.63 5.75
CA GLN A 128 9.68 -10.21 6.72
C GLN A 128 9.22 -9.05 7.61
N ASN A 129 9.87 -8.93 8.78
CA ASN A 129 9.56 -7.90 9.79
C ASN A 129 8.10 -7.97 10.27
N ASP A 130 7.53 -9.17 10.32
CA ASP A 130 6.16 -9.46 10.78
C ASP A 130 5.05 -8.68 10.05
N ILE A 131 5.31 -8.25 8.82
CA ILE A 131 4.33 -7.57 7.98
C ILE A 131 3.28 -8.58 7.52
N LYS A 132 2.01 -8.31 7.86
CA LYS A 132 0.89 -9.19 7.50
C LYS A 132 0.11 -8.63 6.32
N ILE A 133 0.01 -9.40 5.24
CA ILE A 133 -0.87 -9.10 4.11
C ILE A 133 -2.12 -9.97 4.24
N TRP A 134 -3.26 -9.31 4.39
CA TRP A 134 -4.54 -9.98 4.64
C TRP A 134 -5.23 -10.33 3.32
N ALA A 135 -5.95 -11.46 3.31
CA ALA A 135 -6.77 -11.83 2.17
C ALA A 135 -7.90 -10.81 1.92
N ALA A 136 -8.57 -10.35 2.97
CA ALA A 136 -9.63 -9.35 2.93
C ALA A 136 -10.60 -9.53 1.75
N ASN A 137 -10.78 -8.50 0.92
CA ASN A 137 -11.64 -8.54 -0.27
C ASN A 137 -10.90 -8.92 -1.56
N ILE A 138 -9.74 -9.59 -1.53
CA ILE A 138 -8.93 -9.90 -2.74
C ILE A 138 -9.69 -10.70 -3.81
N LYS A 139 -10.72 -11.48 -3.41
CA LYS A 139 -11.59 -12.20 -4.33
C LYS A 139 -12.50 -11.26 -5.14
N THR A 140 -12.86 -10.12 -4.57
CA THR A 140 -13.73 -9.09 -5.14
C THR A 140 -13.15 -7.69 -4.82
N PRO A 141 -11.99 -7.34 -5.40
CA PRO A 141 -11.31 -6.09 -5.09
C PRO A 141 -12.12 -4.88 -5.55
N LYS A 142 -12.01 -3.76 -4.84
CA LYS A 142 -12.65 -2.50 -5.24
C LYS A 142 -11.99 -1.99 -6.52
N TYR A 143 -12.75 -1.45 -7.45
CA TYR A 143 -12.14 -0.79 -8.61
C TYR A 143 -11.56 0.56 -8.20
N GLY A 144 -10.32 0.86 -8.61
CA GLY A 144 -9.72 2.18 -8.38
C GLY A 144 -8.28 2.13 -7.90
N LEU A 145 -7.88 3.16 -7.16
CA LEU A 145 -6.54 3.28 -6.58
C LEU A 145 -6.65 3.25 -5.06
N THR A 146 -5.69 2.59 -4.43
CA THR A 146 -5.47 2.69 -2.98
C THR A 146 -5.23 4.16 -2.57
N PRO A 147 -5.58 4.58 -1.34
CA PRO A 147 -5.19 5.87 -0.80
C PRO A 147 -3.69 6.13 -0.94
N ARG A 148 -3.30 7.40 -1.09
CA ARG A 148 -1.89 7.80 -1.23
C ARG A 148 -1.18 7.75 0.13
N PHE A 149 0.13 7.51 0.09
CA PHE A 149 1.03 7.62 1.25
C PHE A 149 0.91 8.97 1.96
#